data_AF-A0A3B8LD53-F1
#
_entry.id   AF-A0A3B8LD53-F1
#
_cell.length_a   1.000
_cell.length_b   1.000
_cell.length_c   1.000
_cell.angle_alpha   90.00
_cell.angle_beta   90.00
_cell.angle_gamma   90.00
#
_symmetry.space_group_name_H-M   'P 1'
#
loop_
_entity.id
_entity.type
_entity.pdbx_description
1 polymer ?
#
loop_
_entity_poly.entity_id
_entity_poly.type
_entity_poly.pdbx_seq_one_letter_code
_entity_poly.pdbx_strand_id
1 'polypeptide(L)'
;MIGAKHGEVQMTSYIPQRPGTWGEWLTFVWGACGVLAVLSQAVWKLAPLTWAAFVGGQMLPYHWLIVVLWVCANAYMEGYRGFQLSYSPMVAERLFSLRHDSPWHHRVLAPFYGMGMFAAPKRRMIVAWTLVVVISLLIVVIRRL
;
A
#
# COMPACT_ATOMS: atom_id res chain seq x y z
N MET A 1 -23.87 21.63 -29.92
CA MET A 1 -22.88 22.55 -29.32
C MET A 1 -22.06 21.72 -28.32
N ILE A 2 -21.03 21.03 -28.80
CA ILE A 2 -19.62 21.48 -28.83
C ILE A 2 -19.02 21.51 -27.43
N GLY A 3 -18.23 20.47 -27.14
CA GLY A 3 -16.90 20.54 -26.54
C GLY A 3 -16.71 21.26 -25.20
N ALA A 4 -16.54 20.47 -24.14
CA ALA A 4 -15.73 20.86 -23.00
C ALA A 4 -14.59 19.83 -22.81
N LYS A 5 -13.54 20.10 -23.58
CA LYS A 5 -12.11 19.79 -23.40
C LYS A 5 -11.72 18.66 -22.43
N HIS A 6 -11.29 17.58 -23.06
CA HIS A 6 -10.14 16.79 -22.64
C HIS A 6 -8.90 17.71 -22.56
N GLY A 7 -8.19 17.71 -21.43
CA GLY A 7 -6.83 18.24 -21.32
C GLY A 7 -6.71 19.68 -20.81
N GLU A 8 -6.81 19.85 -19.49
CA GLU A 8 -5.91 20.67 -18.66
C GLU A 8 -6.04 20.16 -17.21
N VAL A 9 -5.35 19.06 -16.90
CA VAL A 9 -5.10 18.74 -15.49
C VAL A 9 -4.12 19.82 -15.04
N GLN A 10 -4.61 20.83 -14.33
CA GLN A 10 -3.78 21.81 -13.66
C GLN A 10 -2.71 21.05 -12.87
N MET A 11 -1.48 21.08 -13.38
CA MET A 11 -0.29 20.62 -12.69
C MET A 11 0.09 21.70 -11.66
N THR A 12 -0.87 22.04 -10.80
CA THR A 12 -0.59 22.81 -9.59
C THR A 12 0.40 21.96 -8.83
N SER A 13 1.58 22.50 -8.55
CA SER A 13 2.56 21.87 -7.66
C SER A 13 1.87 21.62 -6.31
N TYR A 14 1.29 20.43 -6.14
CA TYR A 14 0.67 20.03 -4.91
C TYR A 14 1.79 19.86 -3.90
N ILE A 15 2.08 20.92 -3.16
CA ILE A 15 2.95 20.86 -2.00
C ILE A 15 2.08 20.31 -0.88
N PRO A 16 2.33 19.10 -0.37
CA PRO A 16 1.57 18.55 0.73
C PRO A 16 1.66 19.51 1.92
N GLN A 17 0.52 20.12 2.25
CA GLN A 17 0.39 21.04 3.37
C GLN A 17 0.57 20.24 4.65
N ARG A 18 1.51 20.67 5.51
CA ARG A 18 1.81 20.00 6.77
C ARG A 18 0.60 20.10 7.73
N PRO A 19 0.41 19.12 8.64
CA PRO A 19 -0.62 19.19 9.66
C PRO A 19 -0.43 20.45 10.51
N GLY A 20 -1.46 21.29 10.60
CA GLY A 20 -1.41 22.56 11.32
C GLY A 20 -1.82 22.44 12.78
N THR A 21 -2.53 21.37 13.14
CA THR A 21 -3.03 21.14 14.51
C THR A 21 -2.55 19.79 15.08
N TRP A 22 -2.53 19.69 16.41
CA TRP A 22 -2.21 18.43 17.11
C TRP A 22 -3.15 17.28 16.71
N GLY A 23 -4.44 17.56 16.50
CA GLY A 23 -5.41 16.54 16.07
C GLY A 23 -5.12 15.97 14.68
N GLU A 24 -4.60 16.80 13.78
CA GLU A 24 -4.18 16.35 12.44
C GLU A 24 -2.90 15.52 12.51
N TRP A 25 -1.93 15.88 13.36
CA TRP A 25 -0.74 15.06 13.61
C TRP A 25 -1.07 13.69 14.19
N LEU A 26 -1.99 13.63 15.17
CA LEU A 26 -2.45 12.37 15.73
C LEU A 26 -3.10 11.48 14.66
N THR A 27 -3.93 12.07 13.80
CA THR A 27 -4.58 11.36 12.69
C THR A 27 -3.56 10.85 11.67
N PHE A 28 -2.57 11.67 11.33
CA PHE A 28 -1.49 11.31 10.41
C PHE A 28 -0.66 10.13 10.96
N VAL A 29 -0.21 10.24 12.21
CA VAL A 29 0.57 9.19 12.87
C VAL A 29 -0.26 7.91 13.01
N TRP A 30 -1.52 8.01 13.41
CA TRP A 30 -2.44 6.87 13.46
C TRP A 30 -2.56 6.18 12.10
N GLY A 31 -2.75 6.95 11.03
CA GLY A 31 -2.82 6.44 9.66
C GLY A 31 -1.53 5.75 9.23
N ALA A 32 -0.38 6.41 9.43
CA ALA A 32 0.93 5.89 9.04
C ALA A 32 1.27 4.60 9.82
N CYS A 33 1.10 4.62 11.15
CA CYS A 33 1.32 3.45 12.00
C CYS A 33 0.38 2.30 11.63
N GLY A 34 -0.89 2.57 11.33
CA GLY A 34 -1.82 1.53 10.90
C GLY A 34 -1.43 0.91 9.56
N VAL A 35 -0.97 1.70 8.59
CA VAL A 35 -0.41 1.16 7.33
C VAL A 35 0.81 0.29 7.59
N LEU A 36 1.76 0.78 8.39
CA LEU A 36 2.95 0.01 8.76
C LEU A 36 2.59 -1.28 9.48
N ALA A 37 1.63 -1.25 10.41
CA ALA A 37 1.18 -2.44 11.13
C ALA A 37 0.62 -3.52 10.20
N VAL A 38 -0.20 -3.14 9.21
CA VAL A 38 -0.74 -4.08 8.21
C VAL A 38 0.37 -4.72 7.39
N LEU A 39 1.34 -3.92 6.94
CA LEU A 39 2.49 -4.41 6.16
C LEU A 39 3.39 -5.33 7.00
N SER A 40 3.71 -4.93 8.22
CA SER A 40 4.49 -5.75 9.16
C SER A 40 3.79 -7.05 9.49
N GLN A 41 2.46 -7.03 9.67
CA GLN A 41 1.67 -8.24 9.90
C GLN A 41 1.73 -9.19 8.70
N ALA A 42 1.69 -8.67 7.47
CA ALA A 42 1.84 -9.50 6.27
C ALA A 42 3.21 -10.17 6.22
N VAL A 43 4.29 -9.42 6.47
CA VAL A 43 5.65 -9.96 6.54
C VAL A 43 5.77 -11.03 7.63
N TRP A 44 5.25 -10.78 8.83
CA TRP A 44 5.28 -11.75 9.93
C TRP A 44 4.61 -13.06 9.54
N LYS A 45 3.44 -12.99 8.89
CA LYS A 45 2.70 -14.18 8.46
C LYS A 45 3.42 -14.99 7.38
N LEU A 46 4.14 -14.32 6.47
CA LEU A 46 4.85 -14.95 5.35
C LEU A 46 6.26 -15.46 5.73
N ALA A 47 6.92 -14.82 6.70
CA ALA A 47 8.28 -15.16 7.12
C ALA A 47 8.50 -16.64 7.53
N PRO A 48 7.64 -17.29 8.34
CA PRO A 48 7.89 -18.68 8.72
C PRO A 48 7.77 -19.64 7.53
N LEU A 49 6.94 -19.32 6.53
CA LEU A 49 6.77 -20.14 5.32
C LEU A 49 8.06 -20.16 4.48
N THR A 50 8.67 -18.99 4.28
CA THR A 50 9.93 -18.90 3.52
C THR A 50 11.08 -19.51 4.30
N TRP A 51 11.13 -19.30 5.61
CA TRP A 51 12.17 -19.87 6.47
C TRP A 51 12.20 -21.40 6.43
N ALA A 52 11.03 -22.05 6.50
CA ALA A 52 10.92 -23.50 6.39
C ALA A 52 11.46 -24.03 5.06
N ALA A 53 11.23 -23.31 3.96
CA ALA A 53 11.73 -23.68 2.64
C ALA A 53 13.27 -23.62 2.55
N PHE A 54 13.90 -22.64 3.23
CA PHE A 54 15.37 -22.49 3.20
C PHE A 54 16.11 -23.50 4.08
N VAL A 55 15.57 -23.86 5.25
CA VAL A 55 16.25 -24.76 6.19
C VAL A 55 16.05 -26.24 5.83
N GLY A 56 14.89 -26.60 5.26
CA GLY A 56 14.55 -27.99 4.94
C GLY A 56 14.86 -28.43 3.49
N GLY A 57 15.21 -27.51 2.60
CA GLY A 57 15.37 -27.80 1.16
C GLY A 57 16.79 -28.23 0.78
N GLN A 58 16.93 -29.37 0.10
CA GLN A 58 18.17 -29.73 -0.61
C GLN A 58 18.36 -28.85 -1.86
N MET A 59 18.75 -27.58 -1.67
CA MET A 59 18.93 -26.65 -2.78
C MET A 59 20.31 -26.82 -3.42
N LEU A 60 20.33 -27.24 -4.70
CA LEU A 60 21.57 -27.18 -5.49
C LEU A 60 22.11 -25.74 -5.58
N PRO A 61 23.43 -25.55 -5.76
CA PRO A 61 24.06 -24.22 -5.83
C PRO A 61 23.44 -23.26 -6.86
N TYR A 62 22.97 -23.76 -7.99
CA TYR A 62 22.33 -22.94 -9.02
C TYR A 62 20.98 -22.35 -8.57
N HIS A 63 20.25 -23.05 -7.70
CA HIS A 63 19.00 -22.52 -7.14
C HIS A 63 19.26 -21.29 -6.27
N TRP A 64 20.39 -21.24 -5.55
CA TRP A 64 20.78 -20.06 -4.78
C TRP A 64 21.04 -18.85 -5.68
N LEU A 65 21.72 -19.05 -6.82
CA LEU A 65 21.93 -17.97 -7.79
C LEU A 65 20.60 -17.42 -8.30
N ILE A 66 19.67 -18.30 -8.67
CA ILE A 66 18.33 -17.92 -9.15
C ILE A 66 17.56 -17.18 -8.05
N VAL A 67 17.58 -17.67 -6.81
CA VAL A 67 16.91 -17.02 -5.67
C VAL A 67 17.47 -15.62 -5.44
N VAL A 68 18.79 -15.45 -5.43
CA VAL A 68 19.40 -14.13 -5.22
C VAL A 68 19.00 -13.16 -6.33
N LEU A 69 19.10 -13.58 -7.60
CA LEU A 69 18.69 -12.75 -8.73
C LEU A 69 17.20 -12.39 -8.65
N TRP A 70 16.35 -13.35 -8.29
CA TRP A 70 14.91 -13.15 -8.16
C TRP A 70 14.54 -12.21 -7.02
N VAL A 71 15.17 -12.35 -5.85
CA VAL A 71 14.97 -11.45 -4.71
C VAL A 71 15.41 -10.03 -5.08
N CYS A 72 16.56 -9.86 -5.71
CA CYS A 72 17.03 -8.55 -6.17
C CYS A 72 16.06 -7.91 -7.17
N ALA A 73 15.57 -8.68 -8.15
CA ALA A 73 14.60 -8.21 -9.12
C ALA A 73 13.30 -7.75 -8.46
N ASN A 74 12.74 -8.54 -7.53
CA ASN A 74 11.51 -8.20 -6.80
C ASN A 74 11.72 -7.02 -5.84
N ALA A 75 12.85 -6.98 -5.13
CA ALA A 75 13.19 -5.85 -4.27
C ALA A 75 13.25 -4.54 -5.05
N TYR A 76 13.78 -4.56 -6.27
CA TYR A 76 13.79 -3.37 -7.13
C TYR A 76 12.41 -3.05 -7.73
N MET A 77 11.75 -4.04 -8.33
CA MET A 77 10.49 -3.83 -9.05
C MET A 77 9.34 -3.50 -8.10
N GLU A 78 9.16 -4.30 -7.05
CA GLU A 78 8.05 -4.16 -6.10
C GLU A 78 8.43 -3.27 -4.93
N GLY A 79 9.63 -3.45 -4.36
CA GLY A 79 10.08 -2.67 -3.20
C GLY A 79 10.40 -1.22 -3.56
N TYR A 80 11.36 -0.99 -4.45
CA TYR A 80 11.78 0.37 -4.77
C TYR A 80 10.79 1.08 -5.71
N ARG A 81 10.54 0.54 -6.90
CA ARG A 81 9.65 1.22 -7.87
C ARG A 81 8.19 1.17 -7.46
N GLY A 82 7.69 0.02 -7.03
CA GLY A 82 6.29 -0.14 -6.62
C GLY A 82 6.01 0.55 -5.29
N PHE A 83 6.75 0.20 -4.24
CA PHE A 83 6.42 0.63 -2.89
C PHE A 83 6.99 2.01 -2.56
N GLN A 84 8.29 2.25 -2.74
CA GLN A 84 8.92 3.51 -2.34
C GLN A 84 8.53 4.68 -3.24
N LEU A 85 8.59 4.51 -4.57
CA LEU A 85 8.34 5.61 -5.51
C LEU A 85 6.85 5.86 -5.79
N SER A 86 5.98 4.88 -5.56
CA SER A 86 4.54 5.02 -5.84
C SER A 86 3.68 4.91 -4.58
N TYR A 87 3.71 3.79 -3.87
CA TYR A 87 2.79 3.55 -2.75
C TYR A 87 3.03 4.47 -1.55
N SER A 88 4.27 4.64 -1.11
CA SER A 88 4.65 5.48 0.04
C SER A 88 4.25 6.95 -0.13
N PRO A 89 4.65 7.67 -1.22
CA PRO A 89 4.24 9.06 -1.42
C PRO A 89 2.72 9.18 -1.56
N MET A 90 2.08 8.21 -2.20
CA MET A 90 0.63 8.15 -2.35
C MET A 90 -0.13 8.02 -1.03
N VAL A 91 0.37 7.21 -0.08
CA VAL A 91 -0.21 7.11 1.27
C VAL A 91 0.04 8.40 2.03
N ALA A 92 1.26 8.94 1.99
CA ALA A 92 1.63 10.16 2.67
C ALA A 92 0.77 11.35 2.20
N GLU A 93 0.61 11.54 0.89
CA GLU A 93 -0.20 12.60 0.29
C GLU A 93 -1.66 12.56 0.79
N ARG A 94 -2.24 11.37 0.89
CA ARG A 94 -3.60 11.17 1.38
C ARG A 94 -3.74 11.37 2.88
N LEU A 95 -2.77 10.93 3.66
CA LEU A 95 -2.77 11.24 5.09
C LEU A 95 -2.58 12.74 5.33
N PHE A 96 -1.75 13.40 4.51
CA PHE A 96 -1.64 14.85 4.47
C PHE A 96 -2.86 15.55 3.90
N SER A 97 -3.84 14.87 3.30
CA SER A 97 -5.10 15.52 2.90
C SER A 97 -6.17 15.47 3.99
N LEU A 98 -5.95 14.75 5.10
CA LEU A 98 -6.87 14.73 6.24
C LEU A 98 -6.72 16.00 7.07
N ARG A 99 -7.84 16.68 7.27
CA ARG A 99 -7.93 17.96 7.98
C ARG A 99 -8.97 17.89 9.08
N HIS A 100 -8.99 18.89 9.96
CA HIS A 100 -9.95 18.96 11.05
C HIS A 100 -11.42 18.94 10.56
N ASP A 101 -11.70 19.58 9.43
CA ASP A 101 -13.02 19.61 8.76
C ASP A 101 -13.40 18.29 8.08
N SER A 102 -12.45 17.35 7.94
CA SER A 102 -12.71 16.06 7.33
C SER A 102 -13.70 15.25 8.17
N PRO A 103 -14.59 14.48 7.50
CA PRO A 103 -15.54 13.60 8.18
C PRO A 103 -14.85 12.72 9.22
N TRP A 104 -15.50 12.55 10.38
CA TRP A 104 -14.92 11.82 11.51
C TRP A 104 -14.47 10.39 11.12
N HIS A 105 -15.21 9.73 10.23
CA HIS A 105 -14.91 8.37 9.79
C HIS A 105 -13.63 8.29 8.94
N HIS A 106 -13.25 9.36 8.22
CA HIS A 106 -11.95 9.42 7.55
C HIS A 106 -10.80 9.41 8.56
N ARG A 107 -10.96 10.08 9.70
CA ARG A 107 -9.94 10.18 10.75
C ARG A 107 -9.80 8.88 11.53
N VAL A 108 -10.93 8.25 11.90
CA VAL A 108 -10.92 6.95 12.59
C VAL A 108 -10.32 5.86 11.68
N LEU A 109 -10.68 5.85 10.40
CA LEU A 109 -10.18 4.90 9.41
C LEU A 109 -9.01 5.48 8.60
N ALA A 110 -8.21 6.38 9.19
CA ALA A 110 -7.06 7.01 8.54
C ALA A 110 -6.12 6.02 7.82
N PRO A 111 -5.75 4.84 8.39
CA PRO A 111 -4.88 3.92 7.67
C PRO A 111 -5.50 3.43 6.35
N PHE A 112 -6.77 3.00 6.38
CA PHE A 112 -7.49 2.54 5.19
C PHE A 112 -7.79 3.67 4.20
N TYR A 113 -7.99 4.90 4.70
CA TYR A 113 -8.08 6.10 3.87
C TYR A 113 -6.77 6.32 3.11
N GLY A 114 -5.63 6.29 3.80
CA GLY A 114 -4.29 6.45 3.22
C GLY A 114 -4.00 5.43 2.13
N MET A 115 -4.36 4.17 2.35
CA MET A 115 -4.25 3.10 1.35
C MET A 115 -5.12 3.34 0.10
N GLY A 116 -6.20 4.10 0.23
CA GLY A 116 -7.12 4.40 -0.88
C GLY A 116 -8.24 3.37 -1.02
N MET A 117 -8.63 2.71 0.08
CA MET A 117 -9.75 1.76 0.07
C MET A 117 -11.12 2.44 -0.04
N PHE A 118 -11.22 3.71 0.35
CA PHE A 118 -12.41 4.54 0.19
C PHE A 118 -12.01 6.01 -0.02
N ALA A 119 -12.93 6.85 -0.48
CA ALA A 119 -12.68 8.25 -0.83
C ALA A 119 -11.46 8.42 -1.77
N ALA A 120 -11.33 7.53 -2.75
CA ALA A 120 -10.28 7.52 -3.77
C ALA A 120 -10.92 7.50 -5.17
N PRO A 121 -10.18 7.88 -6.23
CA PRO A 121 -10.67 7.75 -7.60
C PRO A 121 -11.12 6.32 -7.90
N LYS A 122 -12.22 6.16 -8.66
CA LYS A 122 -12.86 4.85 -8.91
C LYS A 122 -11.87 3.76 -9.34
N ARG A 123 -10.95 4.09 -10.26
CA ARG A 123 -9.91 3.15 -10.72
C ARG A 123 -9.06 2.61 -9.58
N ARG A 124 -8.64 3.46 -8.65
CA ARG A 124 -7.79 3.09 -7.52
C ARG A 124 -8.54 2.26 -6.50
N MET A 125 -9.78 2.63 -6.20
CA MET A 125 -10.63 1.88 -5.30
C MET A 125 -10.87 0.46 -5.83
N ILE A 126 -11.16 0.32 -7.13
CA ILE A 126 -11.31 -0.99 -7.78
C ILE A 126 -10.04 -1.82 -7.64
N VAL A 127 -8.86 -1.27 -7.95
CA VAL A 127 -7.59 -2.01 -7.81
C VAL A 127 -7.35 -2.47 -6.37
N ALA A 128 -7.56 -1.59 -5.39
CA ALA A 128 -7.37 -1.93 -3.98
C ALA A 128 -8.32 -3.04 -3.52
N TRP A 129 -9.61 -2.94 -3.84
CA TRP A 129 -10.60 -3.95 -3.48
C TRP A 129 -10.38 -5.26 -4.23
N THR A 130 -10.03 -5.22 -5.52
CA THR A 130 -9.69 -6.43 -6.29
C THR A 130 -8.51 -7.15 -5.66
N LEU A 131 -7.44 -6.44 -5.28
CA LEU A 131 -6.28 -7.04 -4.62
C LEU A 131 -6.70 -7.75 -3.31
N VAL A 132 -7.47 -7.08 -2.46
CA VAL A 132 -7.95 -7.65 -1.19
C VAL A 132 -8.83 -8.88 -1.44
N VAL A 133 -9.77 -8.82 -2.38
CA VAL A 133 -10.66 -9.92 -2.71
C VAL A 133 -9.89 -11.12 -3.25
N VAL A 134 -8.98 -10.92 -4.20
CA VAL A 134 -8.18 -11.99 -4.80
C VAL A 134 -7.32 -12.68 -3.75
N ILE A 135 -6.59 -11.92 -2.92
CA ILE A 135 -5.75 -12.49 -1.84
C ILE A 135 -6.62 -13.25 -0.83
N SER A 136 -7.76 -12.67 -0.44
CA SER A 136 -8.67 -13.30 0.54
C SER A 136 -9.25 -14.61 0.01
N LEU A 137 -9.70 -14.63 -1.25
CA LEU A 137 -10.20 -15.82 -1.91
C LEU A 137 -9.11 -16.89 -2.02
N LEU A 138 -7.89 -16.51 -2.44
CA LEU A 138 -6.76 -17.43 -2.51
C LEU A 138 -6.47 -18.09 -1.16
N ILE A 139 -6.44 -17.31 -0.08
CA ILE A 139 -6.23 -17.83 1.28
C ILE A 139 -7.35 -18.78 1.68
N VAL A 140 -8.61 -18.44 1.40
CA VAL A 140 -9.76 -19.31 1.73
C VAL A 140 -9.68 -20.62 0.94
N VAL A 141 -9.35 -20.57 -0.34
CA VAL A 141 -9.19 -21.77 -1.18
C VAL A 141 -8.06 -22.65 -0.64
N ILE A 142 -6.88 -22.09 -0.38
CA ILE A 142 -5.72 -22.84 0.14
C ILE A 142 -6.02 -23.47 1.50
N ARG A 143 -6.80 -22.81 2.37
CA ARG A 143 -7.16 -23.37 3.69
C ARG A 143 -8.26 -24.42 3.66
N ARG A 144 -8.99 -24.54 2.56
CA ARG A 144 -10.08 -25.50 2.37
C ARG A 144 -9.66 -26.73 1.58
N LEU A 145 -8.52 -26.66 0.88
CA LEU A 145 -7.79 -27.78 0.30
C LEU A 145 -6.98 -28.49 1.38
#